data_AF-A0AAE4QLB2-F1
#
_entry.id   AF-A0AAE4QLB2-F1
#
_cell.length_a   1.000
_cell.length_b   1.000
_cell.length_c   1.000
_cell.angle_alpha   90.00
_cell.angle_beta   90.00
_cell.angle_gamma   90.00
#
_symmetry.space_group_name_H-M   'P 1'
#
loop_
_entity.id
_entity.type
_entity.pdbx_description
1 polymer ?
#
loop_
_entity_poly.entity_id
_entity_poly.type
_entity_poly.pdbx_seq_one_letter_code
_entity_poly.pdbx_strand_id
1 'polypeptide(L)'
;MRLWNLFLVSSLIFSCAQDVKERIHMDTGVTVETLGPHKYKLVAIAQASSVSIEENDTFKMQNTSCTAAKTLAARKLEELEPEQKNRQFFLEAKGTKYLDNGVYCEITYHYELPVPKK
;
A
#
# COMPACT_ATOMS: atom_id res chain seq x y z
N MET A 1 -45.24 -49.90 1.48
CA MET A 1 -44.53 -48.87 2.27
C MET A 1 -43.14 -49.38 2.62
N ARG A 2 -42.12 -49.02 1.84
CA ARG A 2 -40.69 -49.28 2.14
C ARG A 2 -39.82 -48.46 1.18
N LEU A 3 -39.98 -47.14 1.22
CA LEU A 3 -39.35 -46.17 0.30
C LEU A 3 -38.62 -45.06 1.06
N TRP A 4 -38.09 -45.39 2.25
CA TRP A 4 -37.61 -44.39 3.20
C TRP A 4 -36.32 -44.84 3.89
N ASN A 5 -35.32 -45.25 3.11
CA ASN A 5 -33.98 -45.58 3.64
C ASN A 5 -32.86 -45.32 2.61
N LEU A 6 -33.01 -44.29 1.77
CA LEU A 6 -32.02 -43.93 0.75
C LEU A 6 -31.59 -42.46 0.80
N PHE A 7 -31.95 -41.73 1.86
CA PHE A 7 -31.65 -40.30 2.00
C PHE A 7 -30.55 -39.97 3.03
N LEU A 8 -29.94 -40.98 3.67
CA LEU A 8 -29.05 -40.77 4.83
C LEU A 8 -27.54 -40.92 4.53
N VAL A 9 -27.12 -40.86 3.25
CA VAL A 9 -25.70 -40.99 2.87
C VAL A 9 -25.23 -39.82 1.98
N SER A 10 -25.87 -38.64 2.04
CA SER A 10 -25.62 -37.55 1.09
C SER A 10 -25.24 -36.19 1.72
N SER A 11 -24.79 -36.14 2.98
CA SER A 11 -24.65 -34.84 3.68
C SER A 11 -23.31 -34.62 4.38
N LEU A 12 -22.17 -35.05 3.81
CA LEU A 12 -20.84 -34.67 4.32
C LEU A 12 -19.82 -34.45 3.20
N ILE A 13 -20.19 -33.67 2.17
CA ILE A 13 -19.22 -32.97 1.32
C ILE A 13 -19.40 -31.48 1.58
N PHE A 14 -19.13 -31.06 2.83
CA PHE A 14 -18.86 -29.65 3.10
C PHE A 14 -17.52 -29.34 2.44
N SER A 15 -17.60 -28.84 1.21
CA SER A 15 -16.47 -28.34 0.44
C SER A 15 -15.65 -27.39 1.31
N CYS A 16 -14.43 -27.79 1.66
CA CYS A 16 -13.36 -26.86 1.97
C CYS A 16 -12.97 -26.13 0.67
N ALA A 17 -13.86 -25.28 0.15
CA ALA A 17 -13.48 -24.28 -0.81
C ALA A 17 -12.70 -23.23 -0.02
N GLN A 18 -11.39 -23.44 0.10
CA GLN A 18 -10.49 -22.35 0.43
C GLN A 18 -10.70 -21.31 -0.66
N ASP A 19 -11.35 -20.21 -0.30
CA ASP A 19 -11.57 -19.06 -1.15
C ASP A 19 -10.18 -18.50 -1.49
N VAL A 20 -9.57 -19.02 -2.56
CA VAL A 20 -8.30 -18.50 -3.08
C VAL A 20 -8.65 -17.17 -3.71
N LYS A 21 -8.72 -16.15 -2.86
CA LYS A 21 -8.93 -14.77 -3.28
C LYS A 21 -7.69 -14.36 -4.07
N GLU A 22 -7.82 -14.39 -5.40
CA GLU A 22 -6.77 -13.99 -6.33
C GLU A 22 -6.43 -12.53 -6.03
N ARG A 23 -5.27 -12.30 -5.38
CA ARG A 23 -4.87 -10.95 -4.98
C ARG A 23 -4.25 -10.23 -6.16
N ILE A 24 -4.61 -8.97 -6.32
CA ILE A 24 -4.06 -8.11 -7.37
C ILE A 24 -2.60 -7.82 -7.02
N HIS A 25 -1.68 -8.21 -7.89
CA HIS A 25 -0.29 -7.76 -7.80
C HIS A 25 -0.18 -6.35 -8.39
N MET A 26 0.30 -5.41 -7.58
CA MET A 26 0.55 -4.02 -8.00
C MET A 26 2.03 -3.70 -7.86
N ASP A 27 2.59 -2.96 -8.82
CA ASP A 27 3.97 -2.50 -8.76
C ASP A 27 4.16 -1.51 -7.61
N THR A 28 5.18 -1.78 -6.77
CA THR A 28 5.59 -0.89 -5.68
C THR A 28 6.73 0.01 -6.12
N GLY A 29 6.78 1.24 -5.63
CA GLY A 29 7.85 2.17 -5.97
C GLY A 29 7.44 3.62 -5.75
N VAL A 30 8.21 4.53 -6.33
CA VAL A 30 7.92 5.97 -6.31
C VAL A 30 7.95 6.52 -7.73
N THR A 31 6.82 7.09 -8.16
CA THR A 31 6.77 7.89 -9.38
C THR A 31 7.03 9.35 -9.01
N VAL A 32 7.85 10.04 -9.80
CA VAL A 32 8.24 11.42 -9.56
C VAL A 32 7.83 12.27 -10.76
N GLU A 33 7.13 13.35 -10.48
CA GLU A 33 6.79 14.40 -11.43
C GLU A 33 7.52 15.69 -11.01
N THR A 34 8.40 16.19 -11.87
CA THR A 34 9.14 17.45 -11.63
C THR A 34 8.27 18.64 -12.02
N LEU A 35 7.90 19.45 -11.04
CA LEU A 35 7.04 20.63 -11.21
C LEU A 35 7.85 21.94 -11.34
N GLY A 36 9.13 21.90 -11.01
CA GLY A 36 10.06 23.03 -11.07
C GLY A 36 11.37 22.74 -10.35
N PRO A 37 12.29 23.73 -10.26
CA PRO A 37 13.51 23.59 -9.48
C PRO A 37 13.19 23.31 -8.01
N HIS A 38 13.72 22.22 -7.46
CA HIS A 38 13.46 21.77 -6.09
C HIS A 38 11.96 21.65 -5.76
N LYS A 39 11.14 21.29 -6.76
CA LYS A 39 9.70 21.14 -6.63
C LYS A 39 9.23 19.86 -7.31
N TYR A 40 8.69 18.94 -6.53
CA TYR A 40 8.31 17.61 -7.00
C TYR A 40 6.96 17.20 -6.47
N LYS A 41 6.26 16.39 -7.26
CA LYS A 41 5.17 15.54 -6.78
C LYS A 41 5.65 14.10 -6.80
N LEU A 42 5.58 13.44 -5.63
CA LEU A 42 5.98 12.05 -5.46
C LEU A 42 4.72 11.23 -5.19
N VAL A 43 4.52 10.15 -5.94
CA VAL A 43 3.48 9.16 -5.68
C VAL A 43 4.16 7.87 -5.29
N ALA A 44 4.09 7.51 -4.02
CA ALA A 44 4.71 6.31 -3.48
C ALA A 44 3.66 5.23 -3.23
N ILE A 45 3.90 4.04 -3.76
CA ILE A 45 3.05 2.86 -3.57
C ILE A 45 3.90 1.77 -2.94
N ALA A 46 3.42 1.17 -1.86
CA ALA A 46 4.08 0.02 -1.23
C ALA A 46 3.08 -1.01 -0.72
N GLN A 47 3.55 -2.24 -0.63
CA GLN A 47 2.82 -3.39 -0.12
C GLN A 47 3.00 -3.54 1.40
N ALA A 48 1.98 -4.09 2.05
CA ALA A 48 1.98 -4.51 3.43
C ALA A 48 2.99 -5.63 3.66
N SER A 49 3.40 -5.81 4.92
CA SER A 49 4.27 -6.94 5.28
C SER A 49 3.56 -8.27 5.04
N SER A 50 4.30 -9.31 4.64
CA SER A 50 3.75 -10.65 4.42
C SER A 50 3.04 -11.17 5.67
N VAL A 51 3.59 -10.93 6.86
CA VAL A 51 2.97 -11.31 8.14
C VAL A 51 1.59 -10.69 8.30
N SER A 52 1.43 -9.39 8.01
CA SER A 52 0.12 -8.73 8.10
C SER A 52 -0.89 -9.29 7.10
N ILE A 53 -0.41 -9.69 5.91
CA ILE A 53 -1.23 -10.29 4.85
C ILE A 53 -1.68 -11.70 5.25
N GLU A 54 -0.75 -12.51 5.77
CA GLU A 54 -0.98 -13.88 6.24
C GLU A 54 -1.95 -13.91 7.41
N GLU A 55 -1.83 -12.98 8.36
CA GLU A 55 -2.76 -12.79 9.48
C GLU A 55 -4.13 -12.25 9.05
N ASN A 56 -4.26 -11.76 7.81
CA ASN A 56 -5.45 -11.10 7.27
C ASN A 56 -5.94 -9.93 8.16
N ASP A 57 -5.01 -9.23 8.80
CA ASP A 57 -5.31 -8.09 9.69
C ASP A 57 -5.24 -6.79 8.89
N THR A 58 -6.42 -6.23 8.57
CA THR A 58 -6.52 -5.01 7.76
C THR A 58 -5.82 -3.82 8.40
N PHE A 59 -5.87 -3.69 9.72
CA PHE A 59 -5.24 -2.58 10.42
C PHE A 59 -3.71 -2.67 10.31
N LYS A 60 -3.15 -3.87 10.53
CA LYS A 60 -1.71 -4.12 10.34
C LYS A 60 -1.27 -3.96 8.88
N MET A 61 -2.09 -4.42 7.93
CA MET A 61 -1.79 -4.24 6.50
C MET A 61 -1.72 -2.76 6.12
N GLN A 62 -2.72 -1.96 6.51
CA GLN A 62 -2.73 -0.52 6.27
C GLN A 62 -1.53 0.19 6.91
N ASN A 63 -1.19 -0.17 8.15
CA ASN A 63 -0.07 0.44 8.85
C ASN A 63 1.30 0.11 8.20
N THR A 64 1.54 -1.18 7.91
CA THR A 64 2.82 -1.63 7.35
C THR A 64 3.00 -1.15 5.91
N SER A 65 1.96 -1.20 5.07
CA SER A 65 2.01 -0.69 3.69
C SER A 65 2.28 0.82 3.64
N CYS A 66 1.59 1.64 4.44
CA CYS A 66 1.84 3.08 4.45
C CYS A 66 3.20 3.45 5.06
N THR A 67 3.68 2.68 6.03
CA THR A 67 5.03 2.88 6.57
C THR A 67 6.08 2.61 5.49
N ALA A 68 5.92 1.53 4.73
CA ALA A 68 6.80 1.23 3.60
C ALA A 68 6.74 2.32 2.52
N ALA A 69 5.54 2.80 2.15
CA ALA A 69 5.37 3.86 1.16
C ALA A 69 6.04 5.18 1.60
N LYS A 70 5.93 5.54 2.88
CA LYS A 70 6.64 6.68 3.49
C LYS A 70 8.15 6.54 3.35
N THR A 71 8.70 5.37 3.67
CA THR A 71 10.14 5.10 3.56
C THR A 71 10.62 5.18 2.12
N LEU A 72 9.86 4.65 1.16
CA LEU A 72 10.19 4.76 -0.26
C LEU A 72 10.21 6.22 -0.72
N ALA A 73 9.19 7.02 -0.36
CA ALA A 73 9.15 8.44 -0.69
C ALA A 73 10.33 9.22 -0.09
N ALA A 74 10.64 8.97 1.18
CA ALA A 74 11.74 9.64 1.88
C ALA A 74 13.10 9.33 1.24
N ARG A 75 13.35 8.05 0.92
CA ARG A 75 14.57 7.63 0.20
C ARG A 75 14.62 8.24 -1.20
N LYS A 76 13.49 8.31 -1.91
CA LYS A 76 13.49 8.91 -3.24
C LYS A 76 13.81 10.41 -3.17
N LEU A 77 13.29 11.10 -2.17
CA LEU A 77 13.62 12.50 -1.94
C LEU A 77 15.10 12.71 -1.56
N GLU A 78 15.71 11.77 -0.85
CA GLU A 78 17.16 11.77 -0.57
C GLU A 78 18.00 11.73 -1.84
N GLU A 79 17.60 10.92 -2.81
CA GLU A 79 18.28 10.83 -4.10
C GLU A 79 18.11 12.11 -4.94
N LEU A 80 16.94 12.75 -4.85
CA LEU A 80 16.64 13.98 -5.60
C LEU A 80 17.30 15.21 -4.98
N GLU A 81 17.42 15.25 -3.65
CA GLU A 81 17.86 16.43 -2.88
C GLU A 81 18.94 16.07 -1.84
N PRO A 82 20.11 15.55 -2.29
CA PRO A 82 21.14 15.02 -1.40
C PRO A 82 21.74 16.08 -0.47
N GLU A 83 21.86 17.32 -0.95
CA GLU A 83 22.44 18.44 -0.19
C GLU A 83 21.46 19.06 0.82
N GLN A 84 20.16 18.76 0.70
CA GLN A 84 19.14 19.34 1.57
C GLN A 84 18.94 18.50 2.84
N LYS A 85 19.58 18.91 3.94
CA LYS A 85 19.52 18.21 5.24
C LYS A 85 18.11 18.12 5.84
N ASN A 86 17.27 19.14 5.61
CA ASN A 86 15.92 19.22 6.18
C ASN A 86 14.81 18.90 5.16
N ARG A 87 15.12 18.14 4.11
CA ARG A 87 14.19 17.85 2.99
C ARG A 87 12.82 17.33 3.44
N GLN A 88 12.77 16.48 4.46
CA GLN A 88 11.52 15.92 4.96
C GLN A 88 10.58 16.98 5.57
N PHE A 89 11.13 18.09 6.07
CA PHE A 89 10.33 19.20 6.61
C PHE A 89 9.48 19.88 5.53
N PHE A 90 9.97 19.88 4.28
CA PHE A 90 9.30 20.48 3.13
C PHE A 90 8.46 19.47 2.33
N LEU A 91 8.39 18.22 2.79
CA LEU A 91 7.63 17.15 2.15
C LEU A 91 6.24 17.06 2.77
N GLU A 92 5.24 17.54 2.05
CA GLU A 92 3.85 17.59 2.52
C GLU A 92 3.02 16.45 1.91
N ALA A 93 2.35 15.65 2.74
CA ALA A 93 1.42 14.64 2.28
C ALA A 93 0.11 15.29 1.80
N LYS A 94 -0.26 15.07 0.55
CA LYS A 94 -1.49 15.59 -0.07
C LYS A 94 -2.65 14.61 -0.05
N GLY A 95 -2.36 13.31 0.04
CA GLY A 95 -3.39 12.30 0.13
C GLY A 95 -2.83 10.91 0.36
N THR A 96 -3.66 10.06 0.96
CA THR A 96 -3.39 8.64 1.21
C THR A 96 -4.57 7.82 0.72
N LYS A 97 -4.30 6.74 -0.01
CA LYS A 97 -5.30 5.75 -0.41
C LYS A 97 -4.86 4.37 0.01
N TYR A 98 -5.81 3.58 0.50
CA TYR A 98 -5.63 2.16 0.75
C TYR A 98 -6.21 1.38 -0.43
N LEU A 99 -5.42 0.46 -0.97
CA LEU A 99 -5.79 -0.36 -2.12
C LEU A 99 -5.78 -1.83 -1.69
N ASP A 100 -6.59 -2.65 -2.37
CA ASP A 100 -6.78 -4.07 -2.06
C ASP A 100 -6.93 -4.34 -0.56
N ASN A 101 -7.95 -3.72 0.06
CA ASN A 101 -8.24 -3.87 1.50
C ASN A 101 -7.05 -3.54 2.42
N GLY A 102 -6.20 -2.60 2.02
CA GLY A 102 -5.05 -2.18 2.81
C GLY A 102 -3.77 -2.96 2.56
N VAL A 103 -3.78 -3.94 1.65
CA VAL A 103 -2.55 -4.63 1.21
C VAL A 103 -1.58 -3.66 0.58
N TYR A 104 -2.06 -2.61 -0.10
CA TYR A 104 -1.19 -1.55 -0.60
C TYR A 104 -1.64 -0.19 -0.07
N CYS A 105 -0.67 0.70 0.06
CA CYS A 105 -0.90 2.10 0.37
C CYS A 105 -0.24 2.98 -0.68
N GLU A 106 -1.03 3.88 -1.24
CA GLU A 106 -0.56 4.96 -2.12
C GLU A 106 -0.54 6.26 -1.31
N ILE A 107 0.59 6.95 -1.27
CA ILE A 107 0.71 8.28 -0.67
C ILE A 107 1.22 9.26 -1.73
N THR A 108 0.48 10.35 -1.91
CA THR A 108 0.90 11.47 -2.76
C THR A 108 1.52 12.55 -1.88
N TYR A 109 2.74 12.96 -2.21
CA TYR A 109 3.46 14.04 -1.57
C TYR A 109 3.75 15.17 -2.54
N HIS A 110 3.74 16.40 -2.04
CA HIS A 110 4.35 17.55 -2.70
C HIS A 110 5.56 18.00 -1.89
N TYR A 111 6.67 18.18 -2.58
CA TYR A 111 7.89 18.77 -2.04
C TYR A 111 8.13 20.12 -2.72
N GLU A 112 8.46 21.15 -1.93
CA GLU A 112 8.83 22.47 -2.44
C GLU A 112 9.75 23.19 -1.46
N LEU A 113 10.95 23.58 -1.93
CA LEU A 113 11.80 24.46 -1.15
C LEU A 113 11.32 25.92 -1.19
N PRO A 114 11.36 26.64 -0.07
CA PRO A 114 11.04 28.06 -0.05
C PRO A 114 12.08 28.82 -0.87
N VAL A 115 11.61 29.69 -1.77
CA VAL A 115 12.48 30.57 -2.55
C VAL A 115 13.09 31.61 -1.59
N PRO A 116 14.42 31.83 -1.59
CA PRO A 116 15.02 32.89 -0.81
C PRO A 116 14.36 34.23 -1.15
N LYS A 117 13.86 34.93 -0.13
CA LYS A 117 13.40 36.31 -0.31
C LYS A 117 14.61 37.16 -0.69
N LYS A 118 14.51 37.83 -1.85
CA LYS A 118 15.48 38.84 -2.29
C LYS A 118 15.42 40.07 -1.39
#